data_AF-A0A8K1CRP0-F1
#
_entry.id   AF-A0A8K1CRP0-F1
#
_cell.length_a   1.000
_cell.length_b   1.000
_cell.length_c   1.000
_cell.angle_alpha   90.00
_cell.angle_beta   90.00
_cell.angle_gamma   90.00
#
_symmetry.space_group_name_H-M   'P 1'
#
loop_
_entity.id
_entity.type
_entity.pdbx_description
1 polymer ?
#
loop_
_entity_poly.entity_id
_entity_poly.type
_entity_poly.pdbx_seq_one_letter_code
_entity_poly.pdbx_strand_id
1 'polypeptide(L)'
;MPVNTKWSTCERKLLLNGKSFFVRGVNYAPTPIGKPGRLDMLGHEEIFTRDLKNLRDMHANAVKTYDFYSNVDHTEFLDAAYNKGSQPIYTIFSIWIDQSLMEPMTPIESTEFQEMIENYYEMAKQTSGHPGVMGYSIGGEINSIVVVNEPTFWEKFTLLTKAVRKGMAENGNAQKVITTTFVDDGGASFTAGERFHADVDLWGSNVYQTNYPGSVIPAYKSVPTNKPMLVSEYGYPYASNVAEGGKEDLELVADMLTSSTVAMEKNFNLSDPLHEQIIVGGFVFEYSDEWWKSGNEDIHNYGGVKNNGFPLGYLSEEYFGLYRAARPDGHNGIDDMHPRPTVDMLTEIWGKGKLGGEGDDYTNCNALTGVVQLGKSASIRSNHGVVSSNPLGSVVEGMFAVVAMCALALLAFAVYDTRSRRSQYRRLSPAYQSGTSTLLNQSATTTSRRTRSIDEEEAAV
;
A
#
# COMPACT_ATOMS: atom_id res chain seq x y z
N MET A 1 25.31 6.48 -15.59
CA MET A 1 24.31 6.32 -14.51
C MET A 1 23.37 7.50 -14.56
N PRO A 2 22.05 7.31 -14.73
CA PRO A 2 21.07 8.38 -14.56
C PRO A 2 21.22 9.02 -13.18
N VAL A 3 20.99 10.34 -13.07
CA VAL A 3 21.03 11.06 -11.79
C VAL A 3 19.89 10.54 -10.91
N ASN A 4 20.19 10.18 -9.66
CA ASN A 4 19.19 9.68 -8.73
C ASN A 4 18.08 10.73 -8.49
N THR A 5 16.84 10.29 -8.38
CA THR A 5 15.71 11.15 -8.02
C THR A 5 15.79 11.55 -6.56
N LYS A 6 15.42 12.81 -6.29
CA LYS A 6 15.38 13.38 -4.95
C LYS A 6 13.94 13.51 -4.49
N TRP A 7 13.59 12.73 -3.48
CA TRP A 7 12.28 12.79 -2.83
C TRP A 7 12.38 13.47 -1.49
N SER A 8 11.47 14.40 -1.24
CA SER A 8 11.41 15.16 0.01
C SER A 8 9.98 15.66 0.24
N THR A 9 9.74 16.25 1.40
CA THR A 9 8.51 16.98 1.68
C THR A 9 8.79 18.44 1.98
N CYS A 10 7.79 19.29 1.73
CA CYS A 10 7.80 20.71 2.10
C CYS A 10 6.39 21.05 2.53
N GLU A 11 6.20 21.36 3.83
CA GLU A 11 4.87 21.40 4.43
C GLU A 11 4.09 20.14 4.01
N ARG A 12 2.82 20.27 3.61
CA ARG A 12 1.95 19.18 3.18
C ARG A 12 2.10 18.85 1.69
N LYS A 13 3.29 19.03 1.12
CA LYS A 13 3.62 18.67 -0.27
C LYS A 13 4.64 17.54 -0.31
N LEU A 14 4.41 16.58 -1.20
CA LEU A 14 5.41 15.60 -1.63
C LEU A 14 6.14 16.15 -2.85
N LEU A 15 7.46 16.09 -2.85
CA LEU A 15 8.29 16.68 -3.89
C LEU A 15 9.14 15.62 -4.59
N LEU A 16 9.16 15.68 -5.92
CA LEU A 16 10.12 15.01 -6.80
C LEU A 16 11.05 16.08 -7.40
N ASN A 17 12.33 16.02 -7.05
CA ASN A 17 13.35 16.98 -7.49
C ASN A 17 12.95 18.44 -7.23
N GLY A 18 12.40 18.70 -6.04
CA GLY A 18 11.92 20.03 -5.62
C GLY A 18 10.54 20.41 -6.18
N LYS A 19 9.91 19.58 -7.01
CA LYS A 19 8.61 19.88 -7.61
C LYS A 19 7.49 19.05 -7.00
N SER A 20 6.35 19.68 -6.74
CA SER A 20 5.15 19.02 -6.21
C SER A 20 4.73 17.82 -7.05
N PHE A 21 4.38 16.70 -6.40
CA PHE A 21 4.07 15.43 -7.03
C PHE A 21 2.79 14.84 -6.43
N PHE A 22 1.87 14.39 -7.29
CA PHE A 22 0.68 13.66 -6.88
C PHE A 22 0.81 12.17 -7.21
N VAL A 23 0.59 11.32 -6.22
CA VAL A 23 0.71 9.86 -6.35
C VAL A 23 -0.56 9.28 -6.95
N ARG A 24 -0.42 8.71 -8.15
CA ARG A 24 -1.42 7.87 -8.84
C ARG A 24 -0.93 6.44 -8.72
N GLY A 25 -1.13 5.86 -7.54
CA GLY A 25 -0.47 4.64 -7.12
C GLY A 25 -1.36 3.41 -7.20
N VAL A 26 -0.72 2.25 -7.32
CA VAL A 26 -1.36 0.93 -7.16
C VAL A 26 -0.50 0.06 -6.23
N ASN A 27 -1.12 -0.57 -5.24
CA ASN A 27 -0.42 -1.57 -4.42
C ASN A 27 -0.15 -2.81 -5.27
N TYR A 28 1.09 -3.31 -5.22
CA TYR A 28 1.62 -4.27 -6.19
C TYR A 28 2.29 -5.45 -5.50
N ALA A 29 1.58 -6.58 -5.50
CA ALA A 29 2.04 -7.90 -5.09
C ALA A 29 1.34 -8.95 -5.98
N PRO A 30 1.75 -9.12 -7.25
CA PRO A 30 1.04 -9.99 -8.19
C PRO A 30 1.36 -11.47 -7.95
N THR A 31 0.87 -12.02 -6.84
CA THR A 31 1.07 -13.43 -6.50
C THR A 31 0.33 -14.32 -7.50
N PRO A 32 1.01 -15.21 -8.25
CA PRO A 32 0.35 -16.05 -9.24
C PRO A 32 -0.64 -17.03 -8.61
N ILE A 33 -1.66 -17.43 -9.36
CA ILE A 33 -2.67 -18.39 -8.91
C ILE A 33 -2.00 -19.73 -8.56
N GLY A 34 -2.37 -20.31 -7.41
CA GLY A 34 -1.78 -21.56 -6.92
C GLY A 34 -0.38 -21.40 -6.31
N LYS A 35 0.02 -20.17 -5.98
CA LYS A 35 1.23 -19.88 -5.21
C LYS A 35 0.87 -19.39 -3.81
N PRO A 36 1.73 -19.66 -2.81
CA PRO A 36 1.57 -19.07 -1.49
C PRO A 36 1.77 -17.56 -1.57
N GLY A 37 1.15 -16.84 -0.64
CA GLY A 37 1.42 -15.42 -0.45
C GLY A 37 2.80 -15.13 0.11
N ARG A 38 3.05 -13.83 0.34
CA ARG A 38 4.33 -13.33 0.87
C ARG A 38 5.48 -13.74 -0.06
N LEU A 39 5.36 -13.38 -1.32
CA LEU A 39 6.40 -13.58 -2.33
C LEU A 39 6.87 -12.24 -2.87
N ASP A 40 8.18 -12.10 -3.01
CA ASP A 40 8.77 -11.00 -3.75
C ASP A 40 8.79 -11.32 -5.25
N MET A 41 7.72 -10.95 -5.93
CA MET A 41 7.53 -11.24 -7.36
C MET A 41 8.32 -10.30 -8.28
N LEU A 42 9.13 -9.38 -7.74
CA LEU A 42 9.85 -8.39 -8.54
C LEU A 42 11.06 -8.98 -9.29
N GLY A 43 11.46 -10.21 -8.99
CA GLY A 43 12.47 -10.95 -9.74
C GLY A 43 11.95 -11.68 -11.00
N HIS A 44 10.66 -11.51 -11.34
CA HIS A 44 10.00 -12.21 -12.45
C HIS A 44 9.70 -11.26 -13.62
N GLU A 45 10.61 -11.18 -14.60
CA GLU A 45 10.54 -10.25 -15.73
C GLU A 45 9.26 -10.38 -16.54
N GLU A 46 8.82 -11.61 -16.79
CA GLU A 46 7.61 -11.90 -17.53
C GLU A 46 6.34 -11.32 -16.87
N ILE A 47 6.29 -11.32 -15.53
CA ILE A 47 5.17 -10.80 -14.74
C ILE A 47 5.22 -9.27 -14.75
N PHE A 48 6.33 -8.69 -14.30
CA PHE A 48 6.38 -7.24 -14.16
C PHE A 48 6.37 -6.51 -15.50
N THR A 49 6.86 -7.10 -16.59
CA THR A 49 6.85 -6.45 -17.90
C THR A 49 5.42 -6.29 -18.42
N ARG A 50 4.59 -7.34 -18.29
CA ARG A 50 3.15 -7.29 -18.57
C ARG A 50 2.47 -6.22 -17.71
N ASP A 51 2.74 -6.24 -16.41
CA ASP A 51 2.02 -5.41 -15.44
C ASP A 51 2.40 -3.94 -15.50
N LEU A 52 3.69 -3.62 -15.68
CA LEU A 52 4.15 -2.25 -15.87
C LEU A 52 3.61 -1.63 -17.17
N LYS A 53 3.31 -2.43 -18.20
CA LYS A 53 2.60 -1.94 -19.38
C LYS A 53 1.18 -1.53 -19.01
N ASN A 54 0.43 -2.42 -18.34
CA ASN A 54 -0.94 -2.15 -17.90
C ASN A 54 -1.03 -0.91 -16.98
N LEU A 55 -0.11 -0.79 -16.03
CA LEU A 55 -0.02 0.35 -15.12
C LEU A 55 0.26 1.66 -15.85
N ARG A 56 1.11 1.66 -16.90
CA ARG A 56 1.33 2.86 -17.72
C ARG A 56 0.14 3.21 -18.59
N ASP A 57 -0.51 2.21 -19.17
CA ASP A 57 -1.71 2.40 -20.00
C ASP A 57 -2.84 3.05 -19.19
N MET A 58 -2.94 2.75 -17.89
CA MET A 58 -3.88 3.43 -16.98
C MET A 58 -3.35 4.74 -16.37
N HIS A 59 -2.18 5.23 -16.77
CA HIS A 59 -1.52 6.43 -16.25
C HIS A 59 -1.10 6.40 -14.76
N ALA A 60 -0.90 5.20 -14.19
CA ALA A 60 -0.28 5.07 -12.87
C ALA A 60 1.17 5.58 -12.90
N ASN A 61 1.61 6.21 -11.82
CA ASN A 61 2.96 6.77 -11.69
C ASN A 61 3.74 6.23 -10.48
N ALA A 62 3.13 5.34 -9.71
CA ALA A 62 3.78 4.71 -8.56
C ALA A 62 3.22 3.33 -8.27
N VAL A 63 4.06 2.49 -7.66
CA VAL A 63 3.65 1.25 -7.01
C VAL A 63 4.21 1.17 -5.60
N LYS A 64 3.47 0.50 -4.71
CA LYS A 64 3.94 0.16 -3.36
C LYS A 64 3.91 -1.36 -3.22
N THR A 65 5.01 -1.94 -2.76
CA THR A 65 5.11 -3.39 -2.52
C THR A 65 5.04 -3.72 -1.02
N TYR A 66 4.81 -5.00 -0.69
CA TYR A 66 4.63 -5.47 0.70
C TYR A 66 5.71 -6.41 1.20
N ASP A 67 6.33 -7.17 0.30
CA ASP A 67 7.20 -8.29 0.66
C ASP A 67 8.54 -8.14 -0.06
N PHE A 68 9.38 -7.22 0.40
CA PHE A 68 10.76 -7.11 -0.07
C PHE A 68 11.63 -8.22 0.50
N TYR A 69 12.36 -8.94 -0.36
CA TYR A 69 13.36 -9.93 0.04
C TYR A 69 14.74 -9.60 -0.54
N SER A 70 15.73 -9.47 0.34
CA SER A 70 17.11 -9.05 0.00
C SER A 70 17.89 -10.04 -0.87
N ASN A 71 17.35 -11.23 -1.13
CA ASN A 71 17.91 -12.24 -2.02
C ASN A 71 17.32 -12.19 -3.44
N VAL A 72 16.30 -11.36 -3.69
CA VAL A 72 15.78 -11.07 -5.03
C VAL A 72 16.56 -9.90 -5.62
N ASP A 73 16.91 -9.98 -6.91
CA ASP A 73 17.50 -8.85 -7.63
C ASP A 73 16.40 -7.95 -8.20
N HIS A 74 16.29 -6.74 -7.68
CA HIS A 74 15.28 -5.77 -8.10
C HIS A 74 15.72 -4.87 -9.26
N THR A 75 16.93 -5.04 -9.78
CA THR A 75 17.52 -4.10 -10.76
C THR A 75 16.69 -4.03 -12.04
N GLU A 76 16.34 -5.18 -12.62
CA GLU A 76 15.58 -5.24 -13.88
C GLU A 76 14.17 -4.67 -13.72
N PHE A 77 13.48 -4.99 -12.63
CA PHE A 77 12.19 -4.39 -12.30
C PHE A 77 12.29 -2.88 -12.17
N LEU A 78 13.27 -2.38 -11.41
CA LEU A 78 13.45 -0.95 -11.16
C LEU A 78 13.80 -0.18 -12.44
N ASP A 79 14.67 -0.74 -13.29
CA ASP A 79 15.02 -0.19 -14.61
C ASP A 79 13.78 -0.15 -15.51
N ALA A 80 13.03 -1.26 -15.57
CA ALA A 80 11.81 -1.37 -16.34
C ALA A 80 10.75 -0.39 -15.84
N ALA A 81 10.53 -0.25 -14.53
CA ALA A 81 9.55 0.65 -13.93
C ALA A 81 9.91 2.12 -14.13
N TYR A 82 11.17 2.49 -13.90
CA TYR A 82 11.67 3.85 -14.13
C TYR A 82 11.66 4.24 -15.61
N ASN A 83 11.87 3.27 -16.51
CA ASN A 83 11.79 3.45 -17.96
C ASN A 83 12.60 4.64 -18.47
N LYS A 84 13.83 4.79 -17.97
CA LYS A 84 14.75 5.89 -18.31
C LYS A 84 14.12 7.29 -18.10
N GLY A 85 13.15 7.41 -17.21
CA GLY A 85 12.41 8.64 -16.93
C GLY A 85 11.25 8.94 -17.89
N SER A 86 10.94 8.05 -18.83
CA SER A 86 9.80 8.18 -19.74
C SER A 86 8.58 7.48 -19.14
N GLN A 87 7.61 8.25 -18.60
CA GLN A 87 6.46 7.70 -17.87
C GLN A 87 6.92 6.72 -16.76
N PRO A 88 7.73 7.21 -15.80
CA PRO A 88 8.25 6.38 -14.73
C PRO A 88 7.12 5.95 -13.81
N ILE A 89 7.18 4.69 -13.38
CA ILE A 89 6.44 4.17 -12.23
C ILE A 89 7.43 4.09 -11.08
N TYR A 90 7.22 4.91 -10.06
CA TYR A 90 8.12 4.97 -8.91
C TYR A 90 7.74 3.97 -7.82
N THR A 91 8.73 3.32 -7.21
CA THR A 91 8.49 2.25 -6.24
C THR A 91 8.65 2.74 -4.80
N ILE A 92 7.67 2.44 -3.96
CA ILE A 92 7.81 2.41 -2.50
C ILE A 92 7.97 0.94 -2.08
N PHE A 93 9.08 0.62 -1.43
CA PHE A 93 9.28 -0.71 -0.87
C PHE A 93 8.75 -0.81 0.56
N SER A 94 8.24 -1.97 0.94
CA SER A 94 7.88 -2.30 2.32
C SER A 94 8.24 -3.74 2.62
N ILE A 95 8.30 -4.04 3.92
CA ILE A 95 8.42 -5.40 4.45
C ILE A 95 7.23 -5.63 5.37
N TRP A 96 6.49 -6.71 5.17
CA TRP A 96 5.44 -7.11 6.09
C TRP A 96 6.01 -7.40 7.47
N ILE A 97 5.36 -6.85 8.50
CA ILE A 97 5.76 -7.02 9.90
C ILE A 97 4.58 -7.68 10.62
N ASP A 98 4.84 -8.77 11.34
CA ASP A 98 3.88 -9.30 12.31
C ASP A 98 3.70 -8.25 13.42
N GLN A 99 2.47 -7.81 13.63
CA GLN A 99 2.15 -6.77 14.61
C GLN A 99 2.68 -7.09 16.03
N SER A 100 2.78 -8.38 16.39
CA SER A 100 3.34 -8.80 17.69
C SER A 100 4.80 -8.38 17.88
N LEU A 101 5.57 -8.18 16.81
CA LEU A 101 6.94 -7.65 16.90
C LEU A 101 6.96 -6.21 17.43
N MET A 102 5.90 -5.45 17.20
CA MET A 102 5.78 -4.05 17.62
C MET A 102 5.14 -3.89 19.01
N GLU A 103 4.58 -4.97 19.58
CA GLU A 103 3.99 -4.96 20.93
C GLU A 103 5.05 -4.78 22.03
N PRO A 104 4.73 -4.16 23.19
CA PRO A 104 5.69 -3.93 24.26
C PRO A 104 6.32 -5.20 24.85
N MET A 105 5.61 -6.33 24.77
CA MET A 105 6.06 -7.61 25.34
C MET A 105 7.17 -8.27 24.53
N THR A 106 7.37 -7.89 23.27
CA THR A 106 8.47 -8.39 22.44
C THR A 106 9.72 -7.55 22.71
N PRO A 107 10.82 -8.10 23.24
CA PRO A 107 12.03 -7.32 23.50
C PRO A 107 12.66 -6.78 22.21
N ILE A 108 13.32 -5.63 22.28
CA ILE A 108 14.10 -5.08 21.15
C ILE A 108 15.23 -6.04 20.79
N GLU A 109 15.80 -6.73 21.77
CA GLU A 109 16.90 -7.67 21.60
C GLU A 109 16.45 -9.04 21.05
N SER A 110 15.14 -9.24 20.84
CA SER A 110 14.65 -10.47 20.22
C SER A 110 15.26 -10.67 18.84
N THR A 111 15.63 -11.91 18.53
CA THR A 111 16.24 -12.27 17.25
C THR A 111 15.38 -11.80 16.09
N GLU A 112 14.06 -12.01 16.17
CA GLU A 112 13.11 -11.66 15.13
C GLU A 112 13.05 -10.14 14.88
N PHE A 113 13.12 -9.32 15.93
CA PHE A 113 13.12 -7.86 15.76
C PHE A 113 14.47 -7.35 15.24
N GLN A 114 15.59 -7.94 15.68
CA GLN A 114 16.92 -7.61 15.15
C GLN A 114 17.07 -8.00 13.67
N GLU A 115 16.53 -9.15 13.27
CA GLU A 115 16.43 -9.54 11.85
C GLU A 115 15.61 -8.53 11.06
N MET A 116 14.52 -8.01 11.63
CA MET A 116 13.71 -6.97 10.96
C MET A 116 14.49 -5.67 10.74
N ILE A 117 15.29 -5.23 11.72
CA ILE A 117 16.19 -4.08 11.56
C ILE A 117 17.15 -4.30 10.38
N GLU A 118 17.77 -5.48 10.30
CA GLU A 118 18.71 -5.80 9.22
C GLU A 118 18.00 -5.83 7.85
N ASN A 119 16.79 -6.39 7.77
CA ASN A 119 16.03 -6.43 6.53
C ASN A 119 15.69 -5.02 6.00
N TYR A 120 15.31 -4.08 6.87
CA TYR A 120 15.08 -2.68 6.46
C TYR A 120 16.37 -1.97 6.02
N TYR A 121 17.50 -2.28 6.66
CA TYR A 121 18.80 -1.78 6.25
C TYR A 121 19.19 -2.29 4.85
N GLU A 122 19.12 -3.60 4.63
CA GLU A 122 19.47 -4.20 3.34
C GLU A 122 18.51 -3.74 2.23
N MET A 123 17.21 -3.62 2.50
CA MET A 123 16.24 -3.04 1.56
C MET A 123 16.68 -1.66 1.06
N ALA A 124 17.01 -0.76 1.98
CA ALA A 124 17.41 0.59 1.60
C ALA A 124 18.80 0.63 0.95
N LYS A 125 19.75 -0.18 1.43
CA LYS A 125 21.10 -0.27 0.88
C LYS A 125 21.10 -0.81 -0.55
N GLN A 126 20.26 -1.77 -0.87
CA GLN A 126 20.21 -2.36 -2.21
C GLN A 126 19.48 -1.47 -3.22
N THR A 127 18.46 -0.73 -2.78
CA THR A 127 17.53 -0.08 -3.72
C THR A 127 17.63 1.46 -3.79
N SER A 128 18.08 2.14 -2.72
CA SER A 128 18.02 3.63 -2.65
C SER A 128 18.86 4.35 -3.70
N GLY A 129 19.90 3.70 -4.24
CA GLY A 129 20.73 4.24 -5.32
C GLY A 129 20.01 4.38 -6.66
N HIS A 130 18.86 3.72 -6.84
CA HIS A 130 18.14 3.68 -8.11
C HIS A 130 17.15 4.86 -8.27
N PRO A 131 17.09 5.55 -9.43
CA PRO A 131 16.20 6.70 -9.64
C PRO A 131 14.70 6.35 -9.66
N GLY A 132 14.35 5.08 -9.88
CA GLY A 132 12.99 4.55 -9.79
C GLY A 132 12.44 4.43 -8.37
N VAL A 133 13.28 4.53 -7.33
CA VAL A 133 12.81 4.40 -5.95
C VAL A 133 12.29 5.73 -5.44
N MET A 134 11.05 5.73 -4.94
CA MET A 134 10.43 6.86 -4.22
C MET A 134 10.83 6.86 -2.74
N GLY A 135 10.73 5.70 -2.10
CA GLY A 135 10.81 5.62 -0.66
C GLY A 135 10.54 4.26 -0.08
N TYR A 136 10.28 4.25 1.23
CA TYR A 136 10.07 3.07 2.03
C TYR A 136 8.87 3.26 2.96
N SER A 137 8.06 2.22 3.12
CA SER A 137 7.02 2.18 4.13
C SER A 137 7.46 1.29 5.29
N ILE A 138 7.26 1.74 6.53
CA ILE A 138 7.54 0.92 7.71
C ILE A 138 6.31 0.07 8.04
N GLY A 139 6.38 -1.20 7.68
CA GLY A 139 5.38 -2.21 7.94
C GLY A 139 4.06 -1.96 7.23
N GLY A 140 3.08 -2.81 7.56
CA GLY A 140 1.67 -2.62 7.23
C GLY A 140 0.83 -2.98 8.45
N GLU A 141 -0.11 -2.10 8.80
CA GLU A 141 -1.10 -2.30 9.87
C GLU A 141 -0.53 -2.68 11.24
N ILE A 142 0.69 -2.21 11.52
CA ILE A 142 1.39 -2.49 12.78
C ILE A 142 0.84 -1.68 13.96
N ASN A 143 0.03 -0.66 13.70
CA ASN A 143 -0.56 0.20 14.73
C ASN A 143 -1.79 -0.44 15.39
N SER A 144 -2.00 -0.08 16.65
CA SER A 144 -3.31 -0.22 17.31
C SER A 144 -3.51 0.98 18.22
N ILE A 145 -4.77 1.34 18.51
CA ILE A 145 -5.09 2.51 19.34
C ILE A 145 -4.47 2.45 20.75
N VAL A 146 -4.14 1.25 21.23
CA VAL A 146 -3.45 1.05 22.50
C VAL A 146 -1.94 1.17 22.32
N VAL A 147 -1.37 0.38 21.41
CA VAL A 147 0.08 0.20 21.30
C VAL A 147 0.79 1.46 20.82
N VAL A 148 0.15 2.30 20.01
CA VAL A 148 0.77 3.57 19.57
C VAL A 148 0.97 4.58 20.69
N ASN A 149 0.38 4.36 21.88
CA ASN A 149 0.64 5.19 23.04
C ASN A 149 1.80 4.67 23.91
N GLU A 150 2.35 3.49 23.59
CA GLU A 150 3.48 2.90 24.29
C GLU A 150 4.81 3.44 23.76
N PRO A 151 5.71 3.94 24.62
CA PRO A 151 7.02 4.44 24.18
C PRO A 151 7.86 3.41 23.43
N THR A 152 7.76 2.14 23.81
CA THR A 152 8.52 1.03 23.20
C THR A 152 8.12 0.78 21.74
N PHE A 153 6.87 1.05 21.36
CA PHE A 153 6.44 0.99 19.95
C PHE A 153 7.24 1.99 19.10
N TRP A 154 7.37 3.24 19.56
CA TRP A 154 8.08 4.28 18.83
C TRP A 154 9.60 4.16 18.90
N GLU A 155 10.15 3.55 19.96
CA GLU A 155 11.55 3.17 20.02
C GLU A 155 11.89 2.12 18.94
N LYS A 156 11.08 1.06 18.84
CA LYS A 156 11.19 0.06 17.78
C LYS A 156 11.02 0.68 16.40
N PHE A 157 9.98 1.49 16.21
CA PHE A 157 9.73 2.18 14.96
C PHE A 157 10.95 3.02 14.54
N THR A 158 11.55 3.75 15.49
CA THR A 158 12.77 4.55 15.26
C THR A 158 13.97 3.70 14.88
N LEU A 159 14.11 2.48 15.42
CA LEU A 159 15.19 1.57 15.02
C LEU A 159 15.03 1.10 13.57
N LEU A 160 13.79 0.82 13.15
CA LEU A 160 13.48 0.49 11.75
C LEU A 160 13.76 1.66 10.81
N THR A 161 13.31 2.88 11.14
CA THR A 161 13.57 4.05 10.29
C THR A 161 15.07 4.38 10.22
N LYS A 162 15.80 4.27 11.33
CA LYS A 162 17.26 4.43 11.36
C LYS A 162 17.97 3.41 10.46
N ALA A 163 17.50 2.17 10.41
CA ALA A 163 18.04 1.15 9.51
C ALA A 163 17.89 1.57 8.05
N VAL A 164 16.71 2.05 7.66
CA VAL A 164 16.46 2.59 6.32
C VAL A 164 17.37 3.77 6.01
N ARG A 165 17.45 4.77 6.90
CA ARG A 165 18.33 5.95 6.73
C ARG A 165 19.80 5.55 6.60
N LYS A 166 20.25 4.54 7.37
CA LYS A 166 21.60 3.98 7.28
C LYS A 166 21.84 3.34 5.89
N GLY A 167 20.90 2.54 5.39
CA GLY A 167 21.01 1.96 4.04
C GLY A 167 21.04 3.02 2.93
N MET A 168 20.26 4.10 3.07
CA MET A 168 20.35 5.25 2.14
C MET A 168 21.71 5.95 2.15
N ALA A 169 22.38 5.99 3.30
CA ALA A 169 23.70 6.62 3.44
C ALA A 169 24.79 5.89 2.64
N GLU A 170 24.68 4.56 2.50
CA GLU A 170 25.58 3.73 1.67
C GLU A 170 25.54 4.11 0.18
N ASN A 171 24.43 4.73 -0.27
CA ASN A 171 24.24 5.19 -1.65
C ASN A 171 24.39 6.71 -1.79
N GLY A 172 25.38 7.29 -1.10
CA GLY A 172 25.69 8.71 -1.20
C GLY A 172 24.62 9.62 -0.57
N ASN A 173 24.00 9.16 0.52
CA ASN A 173 22.86 9.81 1.18
C ASN A 173 21.70 10.04 0.21
N ALA A 174 21.27 8.98 -0.48
CA ALA A 174 20.15 9.01 -1.40
C ALA A 174 18.91 9.64 -0.73
N GLN A 175 18.29 10.62 -1.38
CA GLN A 175 17.15 11.35 -0.83
C GLN A 175 15.86 10.63 -1.21
N LYS A 176 15.35 9.81 -0.28
CA LYS A 176 14.11 9.02 -0.41
C LYS A 176 13.20 9.30 0.79
N VAL A 177 11.88 9.15 0.60
CA VAL A 177 10.92 9.35 1.69
C VAL A 177 10.70 8.09 2.52
N ILE A 178 10.43 8.26 3.82
CA ILE A 178 9.94 7.20 4.70
C ILE A 178 8.49 7.53 5.08
N THR A 179 7.60 6.54 4.96
CA THR A 179 6.17 6.65 5.29
C THR A 179 5.67 5.49 6.14
N THR A 180 4.40 5.53 6.53
CA THR A 180 3.70 4.46 7.25
C THR A 180 2.63 3.82 6.37
N THR A 181 2.16 2.64 6.78
CA THR A 181 0.94 2.02 6.25
C THR A 181 0.10 1.63 7.46
N PHE A 182 -0.56 2.60 8.10
CA PHE A 182 -1.33 2.37 9.31
C PHE A 182 -2.79 2.09 9.02
N VAL A 183 -3.44 1.24 9.83
CA VAL A 183 -4.91 1.15 9.86
C VAL A 183 -5.47 2.53 10.15
N ASP A 184 -6.52 2.90 9.42
CA ASP A 184 -7.23 4.16 9.64
C ASP A 184 -7.90 4.20 11.02
N ASP A 185 -7.30 4.97 11.92
CA ASP A 185 -7.78 5.22 13.27
C ASP A 185 -8.18 6.69 13.48
N GLY A 186 -8.51 7.40 12.39
CA GLY A 186 -8.89 8.81 12.43
C GLY A 186 -7.74 9.75 12.79
N GLY A 187 -6.49 9.35 12.56
CA GLY A 187 -5.30 10.16 12.82
C GLY A 187 -4.75 10.06 14.25
N ALA A 188 -5.25 9.13 15.06
CA ALA A 188 -4.74 8.90 16.40
C ALA A 188 -3.29 8.41 16.39
N SER A 189 -2.95 7.49 15.47
CA SER A 189 -1.57 7.01 15.27
C SER A 189 -0.63 8.14 14.83
N PHE A 190 -1.08 9.04 13.96
CA PHE A 190 -0.26 10.17 13.51
C PHE A 190 -0.04 11.17 14.65
N THR A 191 -1.08 11.45 15.45
CA THR A 191 -0.99 12.33 16.62
C THR A 191 -0.01 11.77 17.66
N ALA A 192 -0.08 10.46 17.93
CA ALA A 192 0.88 9.79 18.80
C ALA A 192 2.30 9.86 18.22
N GLY A 193 2.44 9.63 16.93
CA GLY A 193 3.73 9.71 16.24
C GLY A 193 4.36 11.10 16.29
N GLU A 194 3.59 12.17 16.12
CA GLU A 194 4.09 13.54 16.31
C GLU A 194 4.55 13.78 17.76
N ARG A 195 3.78 13.30 18.74
CA ARG A 195 4.12 13.40 20.17
C ARG A 195 5.43 12.67 20.50
N PHE A 196 5.69 11.54 19.85
CA PHE A 196 6.92 10.75 20.02
C PHE A 196 8.01 11.06 18.98
N HIS A 197 7.82 12.08 18.14
CA HIS A 197 8.76 12.52 17.13
C HIS A 197 9.19 11.42 16.14
N ALA A 198 8.21 10.66 15.63
CA ALA A 198 8.45 9.63 14.62
C ALA A 198 9.19 10.20 13.39
N ASP A 199 10.29 9.53 13.02
CA ASP A 199 11.13 9.84 11.86
C ASP A 199 10.49 9.33 10.56
N VAL A 200 9.45 10.05 10.13
CA VAL A 200 8.79 9.86 8.83
C VAL A 200 8.72 11.19 8.09
N ASP A 201 8.84 11.14 6.77
CA ASP A 201 8.77 12.33 5.91
C ASP A 201 7.31 12.68 5.58
N LEU A 202 6.45 11.66 5.53
CA LEU A 202 5.01 11.77 5.31
C LEU A 202 4.27 10.64 6.00
N TRP A 203 3.03 10.92 6.42
CA TRP A 203 2.17 9.92 7.05
C TRP A 203 1.43 9.09 6.01
N GLY A 204 1.21 7.81 6.29
CA GLY A 204 0.40 6.95 5.43
C GLY A 204 -0.60 6.06 6.19
N SER A 205 -1.81 5.96 5.64
CA SER A 205 -2.90 5.17 6.21
C SER A 205 -3.78 4.48 5.16
N ASN A 206 -4.24 3.28 5.52
CA ASN A 206 -5.16 2.42 4.77
C ASN A 206 -6.59 2.93 5.00
N VAL A 207 -7.13 3.69 4.05
CA VAL A 207 -8.41 4.38 4.15
C VAL A 207 -9.44 3.73 3.24
N TYR A 208 -10.28 2.88 3.84
CA TYR A 208 -11.39 2.20 3.19
C TYR A 208 -12.74 2.94 3.36
N GLN A 209 -12.77 4.06 4.09
CA GLN A 209 -13.96 4.91 4.23
C GLN A 209 -14.36 5.53 2.89
N THR A 210 -15.66 5.70 2.65
CA THR A 210 -16.18 6.31 1.40
C THR A 210 -16.27 7.83 1.46
N ASN A 211 -16.49 8.41 2.65
CA ASN A 211 -16.71 9.84 2.81
C ASN A 211 -15.40 10.61 3.05
N TYR A 212 -14.62 10.77 1.99
CA TYR A 212 -13.36 11.53 2.07
C TYR A 212 -13.54 13.00 2.47
N PRO A 213 -14.41 13.80 1.81
CA PRO A 213 -14.54 15.23 2.12
C PRO A 213 -15.13 15.52 3.50
N GLY A 214 -16.06 14.68 3.97
CA GLY A 214 -16.79 14.91 5.22
C GLY A 214 -16.23 14.20 6.44
N SER A 215 -15.39 13.17 6.29
CA SER A 215 -14.84 12.38 7.39
C SER A 215 -13.31 12.34 7.36
N VAL A 216 -12.73 11.72 6.32
CA VAL A 216 -11.29 11.44 6.25
C VAL A 216 -10.48 12.74 6.27
N ILE A 217 -10.72 13.64 5.33
CA ILE A 217 -9.93 14.87 5.19
C ILE A 217 -10.00 15.73 6.46
N PRO A 218 -11.19 16.03 7.03
CA PRO A 218 -11.28 16.76 8.29
C PRO A 218 -10.54 16.10 9.46
N ALA A 219 -10.65 14.76 9.61
CA ALA A 219 -9.97 14.04 10.68
C ALA A 219 -8.45 14.20 10.58
N TYR A 220 -7.87 13.91 9.42
CA TYR A 220 -6.43 13.99 9.22
C TYR A 220 -5.90 15.44 9.18
N LYS A 221 -6.70 16.41 8.74
CA LYS A 221 -6.36 17.85 8.81
C LYS A 221 -6.23 18.32 10.26
N SER A 222 -6.97 17.72 11.19
CA SER A 222 -6.95 18.08 12.62
C SER A 222 -5.72 17.56 13.37
N VAL A 223 -4.96 16.62 12.79
CA VAL A 223 -3.71 16.13 13.35
C VAL A 223 -2.70 17.29 13.40
N PRO A 224 -1.98 17.49 14.53
CA PRO A 224 -1.00 18.57 14.68
C PRO A 224 0.32 18.25 13.95
N THR A 225 0.24 18.09 12.63
CA THR A 225 1.38 17.80 11.75
C THR A 225 1.42 18.71 10.53
N ASN A 226 2.63 19.05 10.13
CA ASN A 226 2.92 19.71 8.85
C ASN A 226 3.25 18.69 7.74
N LYS A 227 3.36 17.40 8.06
CA LYS A 227 3.67 16.36 7.08
C LYS A 227 2.43 16.07 6.21
N PRO A 228 2.60 15.77 4.92
CA PRO A 228 1.49 15.33 4.10
C PRO A 228 1.00 13.94 4.49
N MET A 229 -0.21 13.62 4.05
CA MET A 229 -0.80 12.29 4.12
C MET A 229 -0.78 11.64 2.73
N LEU A 230 -0.26 10.43 2.67
CA LEU A 230 -0.37 9.50 1.55
C LEU A 230 -1.42 8.46 1.90
N VAL A 231 -2.42 8.26 1.05
CA VAL A 231 -3.38 7.16 1.28
C VAL A 231 -2.69 5.86 0.87
N SER A 232 -2.26 5.07 1.85
CA SER A 232 -1.40 3.91 1.60
C SER A 232 -2.15 2.74 0.99
N GLU A 233 -3.46 2.66 1.23
CA GLU A 233 -4.42 1.75 0.58
C GLU A 233 -5.80 2.42 0.52
N TYR A 234 -6.49 2.23 -0.59
CA TYR A 234 -7.94 2.45 -0.71
C TYR A 234 -8.49 1.55 -1.81
N GLY A 235 -9.72 1.07 -1.66
CA GLY A 235 -10.32 0.16 -2.63
C GLY A 235 -11.47 -0.63 -2.03
N TYR A 236 -12.08 -1.50 -2.80
CA TYR A 236 -13.19 -2.33 -2.34
C TYR A 236 -13.13 -3.70 -3.01
N PRO A 237 -13.59 -4.76 -2.33
CA PRO A 237 -13.65 -6.07 -2.94
C PRO A 237 -14.79 -6.13 -3.98
N TYR A 238 -14.53 -6.82 -5.09
CA TYR A 238 -15.46 -7.04 -6.20
C TYR A 238 -16.34 -8.30 -6.02
N ALA A 239 -16.36 -8.90 -4.83
CA ALA A 239 -17.18 -10.08 -4.54
C ALA A 239 -17.89 -10.01 -3.18
N SER A 240 -19.00 -10.73 -3.12
CA SER A 240 -19.74 -11.03 -1.88
C SER A 240 -19.24 -12.35 -1.25
N ASN A 241 -20.01 -12.90 -0.31
CA ASN A 241 -19.74 -14.21 0.27
C ASN A 241 -20.19 -15.41 -0.60
N VAL A 242 -20.86 -15.17 -1.73
CA VAL A 242 -21.43 -16.24 -2.57
C VAL A 242 -21.05 -16.16 -4.04
N ALA A 243 -20.69 -14.96 -4.52
CA ALA A 243 -20.36 -14.72 -5.91
C ALA A 243 -19.52 -13.46 -6.07
N GLU A 244 -18.71 -13.45 -7.13
CA GLU A 244 -18.18 -12.23 -7.75
C GLU A 244 -19.36 -11.37 -8.23
N GLY A 245 -19.21 -10.05 -8.11
CA GLY A 245 -20.24 -9.09 -8.50
C GLY A 245 -20.61 -9.20 -9.98
N GLY A 246 -21.91 -9.03 -10.27
CA GLY A 246 -22.37 -8.86 -11.64
C GLY A 246 -21.95 -7.51 -12.22
N LYS A 247 -22.31 -7.24 -13.48
CA LYS A 247 -21.94 -5.99 -14.16
C LYS A 247 -22.27 -4.73 -13.33
N GLU A 248 -23.49 -4.63 -12.81
CA GLU A 248 -23.95 -3.47 -12.02
C GLU A 248 -23.18 -3.34 -10.69
N ASP A 249 -22.84 -4.48 -10.06
CA ASP A 249 -22.04 -4.51 -8.84
C ASP A 249 -20.60 -4.02 -9.09
N LEU A 250 -20.00 -4.44 -10.21
CA LEU A 250 -18.65 -4.01 -10.59
C LEU A 250 -18.62 -2.51 -10.94
N GLU A 251 -19.67 -1.99 -11.59
CA GLU A 251 -19.83 -0.56 -11.86
C GLU A 251 -19.99 0.24 -10.55
N LEU A 252 -20.79 -0.24 -9.59
CA LEU A 252 -20.91 0.37 -8.27
C LEU A 252 -19.56 0.44 -7.53
N VAL A 253 -18.79 -0.66 -7.53
CA VAL A 253 -17.45 -0.69 -6.93
C VAL A 253 -16.54 0.35 -7.60
N ALA A 254 -16.56 0.41 -8.93
CA ALA A 254 -15.76 1.35 -9.71
C ALA A 254 -16.12 2.82 -9.37
N ASP A 255 -17.40 3.16 -9.31
CA ASP A 255 -17.89 4.50 -8.96
C ASP A 255 -17.46 4.91 -7.54
N MET A 256 -17.56 4.01 -6.57
CA MET A 256 -17.17 4.29 -5.19
C MET A 256 -15.66 4.51 -5.05
N LEU A 257 -14.85 3.65 -5.68
CA LEU A 257 -13.39 3.75 -5.64
C LEU A 257 -12.89 5.01 -6.34
N THR A 258 -13.43 5.31 -7.52
CA THR A 258 -13.05 6.50 -8.30
C THR A 258 -13.53 7.78 -7.65
N SER A 259 -14.65 7.77 -6.92
CA SER A 259 -15.09 8.90 -6.08
C SER A 259 -14.06 9.25 -5.01
N SER A 260 -13.44 8.25 -4.35
CA SER A 260 -12.33 8.46 -3.42
C SER A 260 -11.11 9.06 -4.11
N THR A 261 -10.77 8.58 -5.32
CA THR A 261 -9.70 9.15 -6.14
C THR A 261 -9.94 10.63 -6.46
N VAL A 262 -11.13 10.98 -6.94
CA VAL A 262 -11.51 12.36 -7.25
C VAL A 262 -11.51 13.25 -6.01
N ALA A 263 -11.89 12.72 -4.84
CA ALA A 263 -11.82 13.48 -3.59
C ALA A 263 -10.36 13.82 -3.21
N MET A 264 -9.43 12.89 -3.42
CA MET A 264 -8.00 13.14 -3.21
C MET A 264 -7.44 14.16 -4.21
N GLU A 265 -7.77 14.05 -5.50
CA GLU A 265 -7.36 15.04 -6.51
C GLU A 265 -7.88 16.44 -6.19
N LYS A 266 -9.15 16.54 -5.75
CA LYS A 266 -9.74 17.81 -5.31
C LYS A 266 -9.03 18.39 -4.09
N ASN A 267 -8.68 17.57 -3.10
CA ASN A 267 -7.91 18.04 -1.94
C ASN A 267 -6.52 18.53 -2.35
N PHE A 268 -5.85 17.83 -3.26
CA PHE A 268 -4.53 18.23 -3.77
C PHE A 268 -4.58 19.54 -4.57
N ASN A 269 -5.61 19.71 -5.40
CA ASN A 269 -5.80 20.87 -6.29
C ASN A 269 -6.25 22.15 -5.55
N LEU A 270 -6.42 22.11 -4.23
CA LEU A 270 -6.75 23.32 -3.46
C LEU A 270 -5.60 24.33 -3.59
N SER A 271 -5.92 25.55 -4.03
CA SER A 271 -5.09 26.69 -3.63
C SER A 271 -5.08 26.68 -2.11
N ASP A 272 -3.90 26.63 -1.49
CA ASP A 272 -3.79 26.31 -0.08
C ASP A 272 -3.44 27.50 0.85
N PRO A 273 -4.03 28.71 0.69
CA PRO A 273 -3.75 29.81 1.60
C PRO A 273 -4.33 29.56 3.01
N LEU A 274 -5.17 28.54 3.16
CA LEU A 274 -5.82 28.15 4.42
C LEU A 274 -5.27 26.82 5.00
N HIS A 275 -4.21 26.25 4.43
CA HIS A 275 -3.58 25.00 4.88
C HIS A 275 -4.57 23.81 5.01
N GLU A 276 -5.47 23.67 4.05
CA GLU A 276 -6.47 22.60 3.93
C GLU A 276 -6.01 21.41 3.08
N GLN A 277 -5.00 21.58 2.24
CA GLN A 277 -4.45 20.47 1.47
C GLN A 277 -3.60 19.59 2.39
N ILE A 278 -3.90 18.29 2.40
CA ILE A 278 -3.21 17.30 3.24
C ILE A 278 -2.80 16.07 2.44
N ILE A 279 -3.61 15.65 1.47
CA ILE A 279 -3.41 14.41 0.72
C ILE A 279 -2.51 14.68 -0.48
N VAL A 280 -1.51 13.82 -0.68
CA VAL A 280 -0.56 13.86 -1.82
C VAL A 280 -0.78 12.71 -2.81
N GLY A 281 -1.95 12.10 -2.77
CA GLY A 281 -2.34 10.96 -3.59
C GLY A 281 -2.47 9.69 -2.78
N GLY A 282 -2.48 8.55 -3.46
CA GLY A 282 -2.64 7.27 -2.80
C GLY A 282 -2.42 6.05 -3.69
N PHE A 283 -2.58 4.88 -3.08
CA PHE A 283 -2.42 3.59 -3.73
C PHE A 283 -3.72 2.79 -3.71
N VAL A 284 -4.25 2.46 -4.89
CA VAL A 284 -5.39 1.54 -5.00
C VAL A 284 -4.96 0.17 -4.50
N PHE A 285 -5.72 -0.43 -3.61
CA PHE A 285 -5.56 -1.82 -3.18
C PHE A 285 -6.52 -2.70 -3.99
N GLU A 286 -6.06 -3.50 -4.94
CA GLU A 286 -4.66 -3.68 -5.39
C GLU A 286 -4.56 -4.03 -6.89
N TYR A 287 -3.36 -4.31 -7.42
CA TYR A 287 -3.18 -4.58 -8.85
C TYR A 287 -3.97 -5.80 -9.33
N SER A 288 -3.78 -6.97 -8.73
CA SER A 288 -4.41 -8.22 -9.16
C SER A 288 -5.13 -8.92 -8.02
N ASP A 289 -6.11 -9.76 -8.34
CA ASP A 289 -6.71 -10.66 -7.36
C ASP A 289 -5.64 -11.57 -6.74
N GLU A 290 -5.68 -11.73 -5.41
CA GLU A 290 -4.70 -12.52 -4.66
C GLU A 290 -5.35 -13.78 -4.08
N TRP A 291 -5.34 -14.86 -4.86
CA TRP A 291 -6.03 -16.14 -4.59
C TRP A 291 -5.53 -16.90 -3.36
N TRP A 292 -4.46 -16.44 -2.73
CA TRP A 292 -3.86 -17.08 -1.56
C TRP A 292 -4.39 -16.51 -0.25
N LYS A 293 -5.10 -15.37 -0.27
CA LYS A 293 -5.49 -14.64 0.95
C LYS A 293 -6.58 -15.35 1.74
N SER A 294 -7.34 -16.27 1.13
CA SER A 294 -8.42 -17.01 1.77
C SER A 294 -8.36 -18.50 1.44
N GLY A 295 -8.22 -19.33 2.46
CA GLY A 295 -8.38 -20.78 2.31
C GLY A 295 -7.32 -21.43 1.42
N ASN A 296 -7.69 -21.81 0.19
CA ASN A 296 -6.85 -22.61 -0.70
C ASN A 296 -6.43 -21.78 -1.94
N GLU A 297 -5.12 -21.63 -2.14
CA GLU A 297 -4.48 -20.85 -3.22
C GLU A 297 -4.84 -21.26 -4.66
N ASP A 298 -5.42 -22.45 -4.85
CA ASP A 298 -5.89 -22.93 -6.15
C ASP A 298 -7.37 -22.62 -6.44
N ILE A 299 -8.10 -22.07 -5.47
CA ILE A 299 -9.54 -21.79 -5.54
C ILE A 299 -9.76 -20.31 -5.22
N HIS A 300 -10.53 -19.59 -6.03
CA HIS A 300 -10.86 -18.19 -5.73
C HIS A 300 -11.96 -18.12 -4.64
N ASN A 301 -11.56 -17.94 -3.39
CA ASN A 301 -12.36 -18.05 -2.18
C ASN A 301 -13.14 -16.76 -1.87
N TYR A 302 -14.47 -16.86 -1.81
CA TYR A 302 -15.34 -15.74 -1.44
C TYR A 302 -15.20 -15.32 0.04
N GLY A 303 -15.55 -14.07 0.33
CA GLY A 303 -15.41 -13.48 1.67
C GLY A 303 -16.33 -14.10 2.73
N GLY A 304 -15.76 -14.50 3.86
CA GLY A 304 -16.53 -15.01 5.01
C GLY A 304 -16.95 -13.93 6.03
N VAL A 305 -16.33 -12.75 5.99
CA VAL A 305 -16.49 -11.71 7.02
C VAL A 305 -17.44 -10.63 6.51
N LYS A 306 -18.60 -10.51 7.16
CA LYS A 306 -19.58 -9.46 6.84
C LYS A 306 -19.04 -8.08 7.21
N ASN A 307 -19.10 -7.14 6.28
CA ASN A 307 -18.73 -5.74 6.49
C ASN A 307 -19.65 -4.83 5.67
N ASN A 308 -20.58 -4.15 6.35
CA ASN A 308 -21.55 -3.24 5.71
C ASN A 308 -20.91 -1.97 5.12
N GLY A 309 -19.63 -1.71 5.42
CA GLY A 309 -18.86 -0.62 4.80
C GLY A 309 -18.41 -0.92 3.37
N PHE A 310 -18.45 -2.18 2.94
CA PHE A 310 -18.10 -2.59 1.59
C PHE A 310 -19.34 -2.69 0.69
N PRO A 311 -19.22 -2.34 -0.60
CA PRO A 311 -20.35 -2.27 -1.54
C PRO A 311 -21.14 -3.57 -1.62
N LEU A 312 -20.44 -4.71 -1.63
CA LEU A 312 -21.05 -6.04 -1.69
C LEU A 312 -21.19 -6.71 -0.33
N GLY A 313 -21.00 -5.96 0.76
CA GLY A 313 -21.32 -6.36 2.12
C GLY A 313 -20.35 -7.33 2.81
N TYR A 314 -19.26 -7.73 2.15
CA TYR A 314 -18.30 -8.70 2.67
C TYR A 314 -16.86 -8.30 2.38
N LEU A 315 -15.96 -8.62 3.32
CA LEU A 315 -14.53 -8.61 3.09
C LEU A 315 -14.16 -9.88 2.30
N SER A 316 -14.11 -9.76 0.99
CA SER A 316 -13.65 -10.81 0.08
C SER A 316 -12.20 -10.53 -0.29
N GLU A 317 -11.26 -10.92 0.59
CA GLU A 317 -9.85 -10.51 0.51
C GLU A 317 -9.17 -10.83 -0.84
N GLU A 318 -9.58 -11.92 -1.52
CA GLU A 318 -8.98 -12.32 -2.80
C GLU A 318 -9.49 -11.53 -4.01
N TYR A 319 -10.48 -10.65 -3.82
CA TYR A 319 -11.21 -9.97 -4.89
C TYR A 319 -10.99 -8.46 -4.86
N PHE A 320 -9.85 -7.97 -4.36
CA PHE A 320 -9.52 -6.53 -4.38
C PHE A 320 -8.83 -6.08 -5.68
N GLY A 321 -8.46 -7.02 -6.56
CA GLY A 321 -7.65 -6.71 -7.74
C GLY A 321 -8.38 -5.81 -8.74
N LEU A 322 -7.72 -4.75 -9.19
CA LEU A 322 -8.11 -3.99 -10.39
C LEU A 322 -8.18 -4.89 -11.62
N TYR A 323 -7.29 -5.88 -11.67
CA TYR A 323 -7.28 -6.94 -12.67
C TYR A 323 -7.70 -8.25 -12.04
N ARG A 324 -8.73 -8.88 -12.63
CA ARG A 324 -9.10 -10.25 -12.30
C ARG A 324 -8.04 -11.18 -12.88
N ALA A 325 -7.33 -11.88 -12.01
CA ALA A 325 -6.38 -12.92 -12.41
C ALA A 325 -7.14 -14.14 -12.91
N ALA A 326 -6.74 -14.66 -14.07
CA ALA A 326 -7.24 -15.92 -14.61
C ALA A 326 -6.06 -16.80 -15.02
N ARG A 327 -6.20 -18.11 -14.86
CA ARG A 327 -5.18 -19.04 -15.35
C ARG A 327 -5.10 -18.91 -16.88
N PRO A 328 -3.90 -18.96 -17.47
CA PRO A 328 -3.73 -18.80 -18.91
C PRO A 328 -4.33 -19.97 -19.68
N ASP A 329 -4.69 -19.70 -20.94
CA ASP A 329 -5.08 -20.74 -21.90
C ASP A 329 -3.87 -21.64 -22.23
N GLY A 330 -3.67 -22.68 -21.41
CA GLY A 330 -2.56 -23.64 -21.51
C GLY A 330 -1.74 -23.74 -20.22
N HIS A 331 -1.32 -24.96 -19.86
CA HIS A 331 -0.81 -25.29 -18.52
C HIS A 331 0.51 -24.61 -18.07
N ASN A 332 1.15 -23.77 -18.89
CA ASN A 332 2.52 -23.27 -18.66
C ASN A 332 2.73 -21.75 -18.84
N GLY A 333 1.68 -20.91 -18.75
CA GLY A 333 1.79 -19.45 -18.86
C GLY A 333 1.81 -18.72 -17.51
N ILE A 334 2.08 -17.40 -17.55
CA ILE A 334 1.71 -16.48 -16.46
C ILE A 334 0.20 -16.20 -16.51
N ASP A 335 -0.39 -15.83 -15.38
CA ASP A 335 -1.84 -15.54 -15.31
C ASP A 335 -2.27 -14.44 -16.28
N ASP A 336 -3.44 -14.59 -16.88
CA ASP A 336 -4.09 -13.54 -17.65
C ASP A 336 -4.68 -12.48 -16.71
N MET A 337 -4.48 -11.21 -17.06
CA MET A 337 -4.97 -10.07 -16.28
C MET A 337 -6.14 -9.43 -17.02
N HIS A 338 -7.36 -9.63 -16.52
CA HIS A 338 -8.56 -9.03 -17.10
C HIS A 338 -8.94 -7.75 -16.34
N PRO A 339 -8.91 -6.57 -16.99
CA PRO A 339 -9.25 -5.33 -16.31
C PRO A 339 -10.72 -5.32 -15.88
N ARG A 340 -10.98 -4.83 -14.67
CA ARG A 340 -12.33 -4.52 -14.18
C ARG A 340 -12.73 -3.10 -14.60
N PRO A 341 -14.03 -2.72 -14.58
CA PRO A 341 -14.50 -1.39 -15.00
C PRO A 341 -13.76 -0.21 -14.33
N THR A 342 -13.28 -0.41 -13.11
CA THR A 342 -12.46 0.57 -12.38
C THR A 342 -11.20 0.99 -13.13
N VAL A 343 -10.56 0.09 -13.90
CA VAL A 343 -9.36 0.41 -14.68
C VAL A 343 -9.66 1.48 -15.71
N ASP A 344 -10.77 1.34 -16.45
CA ASP A 344 -11.16 2.32 -17.48
C ASP A 344 -11.47 3.69 -16.86
N MET A 345 -12.19 3.71 -15.73
CA MET A 345 -12.51 4.96 -15.04
C MET A 345 -11.27 5.66 -14.46
N LEU A 346 -10.34 4.90 -13.84
CA LEU A 346 -9.07 5.46 -13.37
C LEU A 346 -8.22 5.95 -14.54
N THR A 347 -8.21 5.24 -15.67
CA THR A 347 -7.52 5.67 -16.90
C THR A 347 -8.04 7.03 -17.36
N GLU A 348 -9.37 7.23 -17.38
CA GLU A 348 -9.95 8.53 -17.74
C GLU A 348 -9.57 9.63 -16.74
N ILE A 349 -9.61 9.34 -15.44
CA ILE A 349 -9.31 10.32 -14.38
C ILE A 349 -7.82 10.71 -14.44
N TRP A 350 -6.93 9.73 -14.35
CA TRP A 350 -5.48 9.94 -14.33
C TRP A 350 -4.93 10.42 -15.68
N GLY A 351 -5.61 10.10 -16.78
CA GLY A 351 -5.29 10.56 -18.14
C GLY A 351 -5.61 12.04 -18.42
N LYS A 352 -6.30 12.74 -17.51
CA LYS A 352 -6.55 14.20 -17.61
C LYS A 352 -5.27 15.03 -17.47
N GLY A 353 -4.16 14.40 -17.11
CA GLY A 353 -2.85 15.02 -17.00
C GLY A 353 -2.58 15.60 -15.62
N LYS A 354 -1.78 16.67 -15.57
CA LYS A 354 -1.34 17.27 -14.31
C LYS A 354 -2.50 17.97 -13.60
N LEU A 355 -2.58 17.76 -12.28
CA LEU A 355 -3.46 18.53 -11.41
C LEU A 355 -2.92 19.96 -11.23
N GLY A 356 -3.77 20.90 -10.83
CA GLY A 356 -3.28 22.22 -10.44
C GLY A 356 -2.37 22.11 -9.22
N GLY A 357 -1.24 22.80 -9.27
CA GLY A 357 -0.18 22.69 -8.28
C GLY A 357 0.78 21.50 -8.46
N GLU A 358 0.48 20.55 -9.37
CA GLU A 358 1.41 19.45 -9.67
C GLU A 358 2.55 19.94 -10.58
N GLY A 359 3.78 19.74 -10.14
CA GLY A 359 4.99 20.20 -10.83
C GLY A 359 5.43 21.62 -10.46
N ASP A 360 4.69 22.32 -9.59
CA ASP A 360 5.09 23.60 -9.03
C ASP A 360 6.41 23.46 -8.25
N ASP A 361 7.26 24.49 -8.31
CA ASP A 361 8.61 24.48 -7.74
C ASP A 361 8.63 24.95 -6.28
N TYR A 362 9.10 24.07 -5.40
CA TYR A 362 9.24 24.27 -3.96
C TYR A 362 10.71 24.20 -3.50
N THR A 363 11.67 24.39 -4.41
CA THR A 363 13.11 24.35 -4.09
C THR A 363 13.49 25.32 -2.96
N ASN A 364 12.76 26.43 -2.81
CA ASN A 364 12.92 27.40 -1.72
C ASN A 364 11.78 27.30 -0.69
N CYS A 365 11.53 26.11 -0.15
CA CYS A 365 10.44 25.83 0.80
C CYS A 365 10.26 26.90 1.90
N ASN A 366 11.36 27.40 2.48
CA ASN A 366 11.32 28.41 3.56
C ASN A 366 11.00 29.85 3.10
N ALA A 367 11.05 30.17 1.80
CA ALA A 367 10.77 31.51 1.29
C ALA A 367 9.28 31.74 0.99
N LEU A 368 8.51 30.65 0.83
CA LEU A 368 7.08 30.70 0.48
C LEU A 368 6.18 31.08 1.66
N THR A 369 6.67 30.93 2.90
CA THR A 369 5.97 31.34 4.13
C THR A 369 6.03 32.85 4.41
N GLY A 370 6.83 33.62 3.64
CA GLY A 370 7.11 35.04 3.90
C GLY A 370 6.18 36.07 3.23
N VAL A 371 5.25 35.66 2.36
CA VAL A 371 4.53 36.61 1.47
C VAL A 371 3.12 36.98 1.97
N VAL A 372 2.59 36.38 3.04
CA VAL A 372 1.30 36.79 3.62
C VAL A 372 1.51 37.68 4.86
N GLN A 373 2.18 38.83 4.68
CA GLN A 373 1.91 40.00 5.51
C GLN A 373 0.98 40.94 4.75
N LEU A 374 -0.31 40.63 4.80
CA LEU A 374 -1.33 41.61 4.41
C LEU A 374 -1.28 42.79 5.39
N GLY A 375 -1.18 43.97 4.82
CA GLY A 375 -0.84 45.22 5.47
C GLY A 375 -1.77 45.63 6.61
N LYS A 376 -1.17 46.42 7.51
CA LYS A 376 -1.81 47.12 8.62
C LYS A 376 -3.05 47.93 8.18
N SER A 377 -4.03 47.91 9.09
CA SER A 377 -5.00 48.96 9.42
C SER A 377 -6.41 48.87 8.80
N ALA A 378 -7.37 48.42 9.63
CA ALA A 378 -8.52 49.23 10.00
C ALA A 378 -9.15 48.68 11.29
N SER A 379 -9.15 49.48 12.36
CA SER A 379 -9.79 49.18 13.63
C SER A 379 -11.32 49.21 13.48
N ILE A 380 -11.99 48.11 13.82
CA ILE A 380 -13.42 48.12 14.11
C ILE A 380 -13.61 47.74 15.57
N ARG A 381 -14.10 48.71 16.35
CA ARG A 381 -14.61 48.50 17.71
C ARG A 381 -15.87 47.64 17.64
N SER A 382 -15.97 46.60 18.45
CA SER A 382 -17.25 45.99 18.81
C SER A 382 -17.38 45.89 20.33
N ASN A 383 -18.47 46.46 20.83
CA ASN A 383 -18.87 46.54 22.22
C ASN A 383 -19.05 45.17 22.87
N HIS A 384 -18.75 45.12 24.17
CA HIS A 384 -19.15 44.06 25.09
C HIS A 384 -20.68 43.89 25.14
N GLY A 385 -21.12 42.65 24.95
CA GLY A 385 -22.43 42.16 25.35
C GLY A 385 -22.25 40.84 26.10
N VAL A 386 -22.36 40.89 27.42
CA VAL A 386 -22.43 39.73 28.31
C VAL A 386 -23.80 39.08 28.13
N VAL A 387 -23.85 37.78 27.80
CA VAL A 387 -25.07 36.97 27.92
C VAL A 387 -24.74 35.65 28.60
N SER A 388 -25.55 35.36 29.62
CA SER A 388 -25.44 34.29 30.59
C SER A 388 -25.58 32.88 30.01
N SER A 389 -24.81 31.96 30.57
CA SER A 389 -24.97 30.52 30.48
C SER A 389 -26.31 30.05 31.08
N ASN A 390 -26.94 29.05 30.44
CA ASN A 390 -27.79 28.09 31.16
C ASN A 390 -27.57 26.67 30.61
N PRO A 391 -27.68 25.63 31.46
CA PRO A 391 -27.15 24.30 31.18
C PRO A 391 -28.29 23.31 30.87
N LEU A 392 -28.29 22.72 29.67
CA LEU A 392 -29.11 21.53 29.39
C LEU A 392 -28.51 20.77 28.19
N GLY A 393 -27.77 19.70 28.48
CA GLY A 393 -27.16 18.87 27.45
C GLY A 393 -26.69 17.49 27.93
N SER A 394 -27.14 16.99 29.07
CA SER A 394 -26.70 15.69 29.61
C SER A 394 -27.67 14.55 29.26
N VAL A 395 -27.90 14.28 27.97
CA VAL A 395 -28.50 13.01 27.51
C VAL A 395 -27.96 12.58 26.13
N VAL A 396 -27.40 13.51 25.33
CA VAL A 396 -26.93 13.20 23.96
C VAL A 396 -25.50 12.62 23.94
N GLU A 397 -24.64 12.96 24.90
CA GLU A 397 -23.26 12.45 24.96
C GLU A 397 -23.16 10.97 25.37
N GLY A 398 -24.15 10.45 26.10
CA GLY A 398 -24.17 9.04 26.54
C GLY A 398 -24.48 8.04 25.42
N MET A 399 -25.24 8.43 24.39
CA MET A 399 -25.60 7.53 23.29
C MET A 399 -24.50 7.41 22.23
N PHE A 400 -23.68 8.45 22.01
CA PHE A 400 -22.54 8.39 21.09
C PHE A 400 -21.38 7.56 21.66
N ALA A 401 -21.15 7.59 22.97
CA ALA A 401 -20.10 6.79 23.61
C ALA A 401 -20.38 5.27 23.52
N VAL A 402 -21.64 4.85 23.66
CA VAL A 402 -22.02 3.42 23.59
C VAL A 402 -21.93 2.87 22.17
N VAL A 403 -22.33 3.66 21.15
CA VAL A 403 -22.21 3.25 19.75
C VAL A 403 -20.74 3.19 19.31
N ALA A 404 -19.90 4.12 19.75
CA ALA A 404 -18.45 4.09 19.51
C ALA A 404 -17.78 2.88 20.18
N MET A 405 -18.17 2.53 21.41
CA MET A 405 -17.64 1.35 22.09
C MET A 405 -18.07 0.03 21.45
N CYS A 406 -19.30 -0.06 20.92
CA CYS A 406 -19.75 -1.24 20.17
C CYS A 406 -19.03 -1.38 18.81
N ALA A 407 -18.75 -0.28 18.12
CA ALA A 407 -17.96 -0.30 16.88
C ALA A 407 -16.50 -0.69 17.14
N LEU A 408 -15.91 -0.19 18.24
CA LEU A 408 -14.55 -0.56 18.68
C LEU A 408 -14.46 -2.02 19.13
N ALA A 409 -15.49 -2.57 19.77
CA ALA A 409 -15.53 -3.98 20.15
C ALA A 409 -15.67 -4.91 18.93
N LEU A 410 -16.42 -4.50 17.90
CA LEU A 410 -16.53 -5.25 16.64
C LEU A 410 -15.25 -5.20 15.82
N LEU A 411 -14.55 -4.07 15.79
CA LEU A 411 -13.21 -3.95 15.19
C LEU A 411 -12.15 -4.74 15.97
N ALA A 412 -12.16 -4.68 17.29
CA ALA A 412 -11.25 -5.47 18.13
C ALA A 412 -11.52 -6.98 18.01
N PHE A 413 -12.78 -7.40 17.84
CA PHE A 413 -13.14 -8.80 17.59
C PHE A 413 -12.76 -9.26 16.19
N ALA A 414 -12.96 -8.42 15.17
CA ALA A 414 -12.50 -8.69 13.81
C ALA A 414 -10.97 -8.84 13.76
N VAL A 415 -10.23 -7.94 14.42
CA VAL A 415 -8.76 -7.99 14.58
C VAL A 415 -8.32 -9.21 15.40
N TYR A 416 -9.07 -9.60 16.42
CA TYR A 416 -8.78 -10.80 17.22
C TYR A 416 -8.98 -12.10 16.42
N ASP A 417 -10.04 -12.21 15.61
CA ASP A 417 -10.26 -13.37 14.73
C ASP A 417 -9.21 -13.42 13.60
N THR A 418 -8.78 -12.26 13.07
CA THR A 418 -7.65 -12.23 12.13
C THR A 418 -6.34 -12.65 12.81
N ARG A 419 -6.06 -12.21 14.04
CA ARG A 419 -4.87 -12.60 14.82
C ARG A 419 -4.85 -14.11 15.14
N SER A 420 -5.98 -14.68 15.53
CA SER A 420 -6.13 -16.12 15.81
C SER A 420 -5.78 -16.96 14.57
N ARG A 421 -6.27 -16.56 13.39
CA ARG A 421 -5.99 -17.24 12.12
C ARG A 421 -4.57 -16.98 11.60
N ARG A 422 -4.05 -15.75 11.73
CA ARG A 422 -2.69 -15.35 11.31
C ARG A 422 -1.58 -16.10 12.08
N SER A 423 -1.83 -16.53 13.32
CA SER A 423 -0.89 -17.34 14.11
C SER A 423 -0.62 -18.75 13.55
N GLN A 424 -1.48 -19.26 12.65
CA GLN A 424 -1.27 -20.55 11.97
C GLN A 424 -0.34 -20.46 10.75
N TYR A 425 0.02 -19.25 10.30
CA TYR A 425 0.89 -19.01 9.14
C TYR A 425 2.36 -18.86 9.51
N ARG A 426 2.88 -19.79 10.33
CA ARG A 426 4.32 -19.87 10.62
C ARG A 426 5.04 -20.47 9.41
N ARG A 427 5.94 -19.67 8.80
CA ARG A 427 6.94 -20.03 7.74
C ARG A 427 6.81 -21.47 7.22
N LEU A 428 6.12 -21.64 6.10
CA LEU A 428 6.29 -22.80 5.23
C LEU A 428 7.15 -22.38 4.03
N SER A 429 8.46 -22.35 4.21
CA SER A 429 9.38 -22.38 3.08
C SER A 429 10.62 -23.18 3.47
N PRO A 430 10.85 -24.38 2.91
CA PRO A 430 12.20 -24.93 2.87
C PRO A 430 13.02 -24.13 1.85
N ALA A 431 14.29 -23.88 2.18
CA ALA A 431 15.22 -23.17 1.32
C ALA A 431 15.23 -23.75 -0.10
N TYR A 432 14.90 -22.91 -1.09
CA TYR A 432 15.02 -23.25 -2.50
C TYR A 432 16.51 -23.42 -2.86
N GLN A 433 16.93 -24.66 -3.12
CA GLN A 433 18.23 -24.94 -3.73
C GLN A 433 18.10 -24.88 -5.24
N SER A 434 18.83 -23.98 -5.88
CA SER A 434 18.91 -23.90 -7.34
C SER A 434 19.54 -25.19 -7.89
N GLY A 435 18.80 -25.95 -8.68
CA GLY A 435 19.30 -27.13 -9.39
C GLY A 435 20.32 -26.72 -10.44
N THR A 436 21.58 -27.10 -10.24
CA THR A 436 22.64 -27.03 -11.25
C THR A 436 22.48 -28.22 -12.21
N SER A 437 22.35 -27.93 -13.50
CA SER A 437 22.33 -28.93 -14.56
C SER A 437 23.65 -29.72 -14.56
N THR A 438 23.58 -31.02 -14.30
CA THR A 438 24.71 -31.93 -14.54
C THR A 438 24.36 -32.87 -15.69
N LEU A 439 25.03 -32.64 -16.82
CA LEU A 439 25.12 -33.57 -17.94
C LEU A 439 25.72 -34.90 -17.46
N LEU A 440 24.98 -35.99 -17.63
CA LEU A 440 25.55 -37.35 -17.56
C LEU A 440 25.31 -38.07 -18.87
N ASN A 441 26.37 -38.04 -19.68
CA ASN A 441 26.68 -39.03 -20.70
C ASN A 441 26.83 -40.40 -20.02
N GLN A 442 26.10 -41.42 -20.46
CA GLN A 442 26.65 -42.78 -20.47
C GLN A 442 26.02 -43.64 -21.56
N SER A 443 26.93 -44.24 -22.31
CA SER A 443 26.78 -45.03 -23.53
C SER A 443 26.26 -46.45 -23.29
N ALA A 444 25.41 -46.89 -24.21
CA ALA A 444 25.31 -48.22 -24.81
C ALA A 444 25.77 -49.47 -24.04
N THR A 445 24.86 -50.45 -23.94
CA THR A 445 25.22 -51.84 -24.25
C THR A 445 24.04 -52.63 -24.80
N THR A 446 24.32 -53.28 -25.93
CA THR A 446 23.47 -54.07 -26.83
C THR A 446 23.16 -55.44 -26.23
N THR A 447 21.92 -55.95 -26.34
CA THR A 447 21.68 -57.36 -26.70
C THR A 447 20.23 -57.67 -27.14
N SER A 448 20.09 -57.96 -28.44
CA SER A 448 19.42 -59.13 -29.02
C SER A 448 17.97 -59.54 -28.61
N ARG A 449 17.03 -59.22 -29.52
CA ARG A 449 16.26 -60.19 -30.34
C ARG A 449 15.40 -61.25 -29.63
N ARG A 450 14.06 -61.11 -29.70
CA ARG A 450 13.16 -62.16 -30.23
C ARG A 450 11.74 -61.65 -30.54
N THR A 451 11.30 -62.05 -31.72
CA THR A 451 10.00 -61.90 -32.41
C THR A 451 8.87 -62.76 -31.86
N ARG A 452 7.62 -62.24 -31.91
CA ARG A 452 6.30 -62.89 -32.22
C ARG A 452 5.20 -61.86 -31.87
N SER A 453 4.49 -61.21 -32.80
CA SER A 453 3.40 -61.63 -33.72
C SER A 453 2.06 -61.97 -33.04
N ILE A 454 0.98 -61.45 -33.66
CA ILE A 454 -0.47 -61.81 -33.60
C ILE A 454 -1.26 -60.87 -32.65
N ASP A 455 -1.98 -59.88 -33.20
CA ASP A 455 -3.43 -59.86 -33.58
C ASP A 455 -4.32 -59.88 -32.31
N GLU A 456 -5.48 -59.27 -32.12
CA GLU A 456 -6.46 -58.39 -32.80
C GLU A 456 -7.58 -58.18 -31.74
N GLU A 457 -8.63 -57.39 -32.06
CA GLU A 457 -9.92 -57.24 -31.36
C GLU A 457 -9.94 -56.49 -30.01
N GLU A 458 -10.58 -55.33 -29.80
CA GLU A 458 -11.93 -54.80 -30.13
C GLU A 458 -12.84 -54.75 -28.87
N ALA A 459 -13.64 -53.68 -28.81
CA ALA A 459 -14.86 -53.44 -28.02
C ALA A 459 -14.77 -52.95 -26.56
N ALA A 460 -14.91 -51.62 -26.44
CA ALA A 460 -15.94 -50.90 -25.68
C ALA A 460 -16.76 -51.63 -24.59
N VAL A 461 -16.72 -51.05 -23.38
CA VAL A 461 -17.90 -50.54 -22.63
C VAL A 461 -17.52 -49.21 -21.99
#